data_AF-A0A167L9G1-F1
#
_entry.id   AF-A0A167L9G1-F1
#
_cell.length_a   1.000
_cell.length_b   1.000
_cell.length_c   1.000
_cell.angle_alpha   90.00
_cell.angle_beta   90.00
_cell.angle_gamma   90.00
#
_symmetry.space_group_name_H-M   'P 1'
#
loop_
_entity.id
_entity.type
_entity.pdbx_description
1 polymer ?
#
loop_
_entity_poly.entity_id
_entity_poly.type
_entity_poly.pdbx_seq_one_letter_code
_entity_poly.pdbx_strand_id
1 'polypeptide(L)'
;MSDQNDASSAYRSSISTIVSAALRDLQYFDQYESKISNTKLRKRLDLLWQSNQHIKSVRRLTCEFRPLDVNTEALQQIRFRERNFSGSASVPTPPSSIEYPEQPSVQASLQASVCQKFQDLTMIEELMSEDIETSHSEARLPVLVPFMVQHHVCLAVQSAMESVCFALAQKHLPELLRERQWDCPEAASLPTWLDTINRSPDDLRLPPYILSDSRAHCALVLHEAVVERRRLSYDTLRQGIHGALGIMQSLPSETLAPARVYAQNLCTVAKQLRDQMRDLEPIAAGYQATLDETLAEIAAKRAELDAQEAEARQHARDAMAEYEAKWDAEYKATFSARDAF
;
A
#
# COMPACT_ATOMS: atom_id res chain seq x y z
N MET A 1 -5.48 -48.16 -1.92
CA MET A 1 -4.40 -47.20 -1.65
C MET A 1 -3.78 -46.71 -2.97
N SER A 2 -4.55 -46.04 -3.83
CA SER A 2 -4.05 -45.60 -5.16
C SER A 2 -4.38 -44.16 -5.55
N ASP A 3 -5.07 -43.37 -4.73
CA ASP A 3 -5.56 -42.03 -5.17
C ASP A 3 -4.65 -40.85 -4.79
N GLN A 4 -3.51 -41.09 -4.11
CA GLN A 4 -2.65 -40.02 -3.61
C GLN A 4 -1.53 -39.59 -4.58
N ASN A 5 -1.32 -40.30 -5.69
CA ASN A 5 -0.25 -40.01 -6.66
C ASN A 5 -0.69 -39.06 -7.79
N ASP A 6 -1.98 -39.01 -8.15
CA ASP A 6 -2.44 -38.20 -9.28
C ASP A 6 -2.52 -36.70 -8.96
N ALA A 7 -2.87 -36.34 -7.72
CA ALA A 7 -2.91 -34.95 -7.27
C ALA A 7 -1.51 -34.29 -7.26
N SER A 8 -0.46 -35.06 -6.93
CA SER A 8 0.92 -34.56 -6.93
C SER A 8 1.45 -34.32 -8.35
N SER A 9 1.02 -35.14 -9.31
CA SER A 9 1.38 -35.00 -10.73
C SER A 9 0.75 -33.75 -11.36
N ALA A 10 -0.54 -33.53 -11.12
CA ALA A 10 -1.27 -32.36 -11.60
C ALA A 10 -0.70 -31.04 -11.02
N TYR A 11 -0.36 -31.05 -9.72
CA TYR A 11 0.23 -29.90 -9.04
C TYR A 11 1.64 -29.55 -9.55
N ARG A 12 2.48 -30.57 -9.81
CA ARG A 12 3.82 -30.39 -10.40
C ARG A 12 3.77 -29.87 -11.84
N SER A 13 2.79 -30.33 -12.63
CA SER A 13 2.56 -29.83 -13.99
C SER A 13 2.16 -28.35 -13.99
N SER A 14 1.31 -27.94 -13.04
CA SER A 14 0.86 -26.56 -12.88
C SER A 14 2.02 -25.61 -12.55
N ILE A 15 2.88 -25.96 -11.59
CA ILE A 15 4.04 -25.15 -11.21
C ILE A 15 5.04 -25.02 -12.36
N SER A 16 5.33 -26.10 -13.08
CA SER A 16 6.22 -26.05 -14.25
C SER A 16 5.70 -25.09 -15.31
N THR A 17 4.38 -25.02 -15.48
CA THR A 17 3.74 -24.14 -16.47
C THR A 17 3.80 -22.68 -16.02
N ILE A 18 3.54 -22.40 -14.75
CA ILE A 18 3.61 -21.05 -14.15
C ILE A 18 5.03 -20.50 -14.20
N VAL A 19 6.03 -21.31 -13.81
CA VAL A 19 7.43 -20.89 -13.82
C VAL A 19 7.92 -20.67 -15.26
N SER A 20 7.50 -21.50 -16.20
CA SER A 20 7.84 -21.30 -17.62
C SER A 20 7.20 -20.04 -18.21
N ALA A 21 5.98 -19.69 -17.78
CA ALA A 21 5.32 -18.45 -18.19
C ALA A 21 6.03 -17.21 -17.59
N ALA A 22 6.41 -17.25 -16.31
CA ALA A 22 7.15 -16.16 -15.68
C ALA A 22 8.52 -15.93 -16.35
N LEU A 23 9.22 -16.99 -16.74
CA LEU A 23 10.49 -16.88 -17.47
C LEU A 23 10.32 -16.36 -18.91
N ARG A 24 9.14 -16.59 -19.53
CA ARG A 24 8.77 -16.01 -20.82
C ARG A 24 8.54 -14.50 -20.72
N ASP A 25 7.81 -14.06 -19.70
CA ASP A 25 7.45 -12.64 -19.51
C ASP A 25 8.67 -11.77 -19.16
N LEU A 26 9.70 -12.36 -18.54
CA LEU A 26 10.94 -11.68 -18.20
C LEU A 26 11.95 -11.61 -19.37
N GLN A 27 11.60 -12.10 -20.57
CA GLN A 27 12.46 -12.15 -21.77
C GLN A 27 13.88 -12.67 -21.53
N TYR A 28 14.07 -13.51 -20.52
CA TYR A 28 15.41 -13.83 -20.03
C TYR A 28 16.17 -14.79 -20.97
N PHE A 29 15.50 -15.44 -21.94
CA PHE A 29 16.11 -16.44 -22.83
C PHE A 29 15.52 -16.44 -24.26
N ASP A 30 16.36 -16.23 -25.27
CA ASP A 30 15.99 -16.08 -26.69
C ASP A 30 15.77 -17.39 -27.48
N GLN A 31 16.01 -18.56 -26.89
CA GLN A 31 15.87 -19.85 -27.61
C GLN A 31 15.01 -20.85 -26.85
N TYR A 32 13.88 -21.18 -27.47
CA TYR A 32 12.76 -21.91 -26.91
C TYR A 32 12.97 -23.43 -27.02
N GLU A 33 13.15 -24.13 -25.90
CA GLU A 33 12.97 -25.59 -25.83
C GLU A 33 11.59 -25.86 -25.21
N SER A 34 10.66 -26.39 -26.00
CA SER A 34 9.25 -26.58 -25.60
C SER A 34 9.02 -27.67 -24.54
N LYS A 35 10.06 -28.41 -24.13
CA LYS A 35 10.01 -29.42 -23.05
C LYS A 35 11.30 -29.40 -22.23
N ILE A 36 11.37 -28.52 -21.24
CA ILE A 36 12.47 -28.53 -20.27
C ILE A 36 12.18 -29.60 -19.21
N SER A 37 13.09 -30.57 -19.04
CA SER A 37 12.95 -31.56 -17.97
C SER A 37 13.09 -30.89 -16.59
N ASN A 38 12.39 -31.42 -15.58
CA ASN A 38 12.46 -30.90 -14.20
C ASN A 38 13.90 -30.77 -13.67
N THR A 39 14.80 -31.67 -14.07
CA THR A 39 16.22 -31.64 -13.68
C THR A 39 16.98 -30.48 -14.35
N LYS A 40 16.67 -30.19 -15.61
CA LYS A 40 17.26 -29.07 -16.36
C LYS A 40 16.70 -27.72 -15.85
N LEU A 41 15.43 -27.69 -15.47
CA LEU A 41 14.78 -26.53 -14.86
C LEU A 41 15.38 -26.20 -13.49
N ARG A 42 15.61 -27.22 -12.66
CA ARG A 42 16.25 -27.06 -11.34
C ARG A 42 17.68 -26.52 -11.45
N LYS A 43 18.50 -27.08 -12.33
CA LYS A 43 19.86 -26.56 -12.60
C LYS A 43 19.84 -25.11 -13.09
N ARG A 44 18.85 -24.73 -13.91
CA ARG A 44 18.71 -23.35 -14.41
C ARG A 44 18.25 -22.39 -13.32
N LEU A 45 17.37 -22.85 -12.42
CA LEU A 45 16.95 -22.09 -11.24
C LEU A 45 18.13 -21.85 -10.29
N ASP A 46 19.00 -22.85 -10.10
CA ASP A 46 20.20 -22.71 -9.28
C ASP A 46 21.20 -21.70 -9.87
N LEU A 47 21.36 -21.66 -11.20
CA LEU A 47 22.16 -20.64 -11.89
C LEU A 47 21.57 -19.23 -11.75
N LEU A 48 20.24 -19.12 -11.83
CA LEU A 48 19.51 -17.87 -11.59
C LEU A 48 19.68 -17.41 -10.14
N TRP A 49 19.60 -18.33 -9.19
CA TRP A 49 19.83 -18.07 -7.77
C TRP A 49 21.28 -17.62 -7.52
N GLN A 50 22.26 -18.27 -8.14
CA GLN A 50 23.68 -17.92 -8.06
C GLN A 50 23.99 -16.54 -8.64
N SER A 51 23.41 -16.19 -9.80
CA SER A 51 23.58 -14.88 -10.43
C SER A 51 23.01 -13.73 -9.57
N ASN A 52 21.96 -14.01 -8.78
CA ASN A 52 21.30 -13.02 -7.94
C ASN A 52 21.81 -12.96 -6.48
N GLN A 53 22.87 -13.69 -6.12
CA GLN A 53 23.40 -13.72 -4.74
C GLN A 53 24.00 -12.37 -4.27
N HIS A 54 24.30 -11.46 -5.20
CA HIS A 54 24.80 -10.12 -4.89
C HIS A 54 23.68 -9.10 -4.64
N ILE A 55 22.42 -9.47 -4.87
CA ILE A 55 21.27 -8.63 -4.56
C ILE A 55 20.96 -8.81 -3.06
N LYS A 56 21.27 -7.79 -2.26
CA LYS A 56 21.13 -7.80 -0.78
C LYS A 56 19.72 -8.11 -0.27
N SER A 57 18.69 -8.10 -1.12
CA SER A 57 17.29 -8.38 -0.75
C SER A 57 16.91 -9.87 -0.67
N VAL A 58 17.76 -10.80 -1.15
CA VAL A 58 17.35 -12.22 -1.24
C VAL A 58 17.45 -12.98 0.10
N ARG A 59 18.17 -12.46 1.11
CA ARG A 59 18.40 -13.18 2.39
C ARG A 59 17.24 -13.16 3.39
N ARG A 60 16.10 -12.53 3.10
CA ARG A 60 14.92 -12.52 3.99
C ARG A 60 13.62 -12.81 3.24
N LEU A 61 13.50 -14.01 2.71
CA LEU A 61 12.19 -14.58 2.39
C LEU A 61 12.06 -15.95 3.05
N THR A 62 12.01 -15.97 4.39
CA THR A 62 11.18 -16.96 5.08
C THR A 62 9.74 -16.53 4.88
N CYS A 63 9.16 -16.95 3.75
CA CYS A 63 7.76 -16.73 3.44
C CYS A 63 6.94 -17.74 4.26
N GLU A 64 6.36 -17.30 5.37
CA GLU A 64 5.22 -17.99 5.95
C GLU A 64 4.04 -17.79 5.00
N PHE A 65 3.86 -18.76 4.10
CA PHE A 65 2.71 -18.85 3.22
C PHE A 65 1.45 -19.06 4.08
N ARG A 66 0.67 -18.00 4.30
CA ARG A 66 -0.78 -18.16 4.44
C ARG A 66 -1.42 -17.96 3.07
N PRO A 67 -2.18 -18.92 2.55
CA PRO A 67 -2.92 -18.69 1.31
C PRO A 67 -3.96 -17.61 1.58
N LEU A 68 -3.80 -16.45 0.94
CA LEU A 68 -4.88 -15.49 0.74
C LEU A 68 -5.92 -16.19 -0.14
N ASP A 69 -7.09 -16.47 0.43
CA ASP A 69 -8.23 -16.98 -0.32
C ASP A 69 -8.74 -15.83 -1.20
N VAL A 70 -8.29 -15.81 -2.46
CA VAL A 70 -8.70 -14.78 -3.43
C VAL A 70 -10.13 -15.10 -3.84
N ASN A 71 -11.10 -14.37 -3.26
CA ASN A 71 -12.51 -14.49 -3.61
C ASN A 71 -12.67 -14.31 -5.14
N THR A 72 -13.08 -15.39 -5.80
CA THR A 72 -13.37 -15.52 -7.23
C THR A 72 -14.28 -14.41 -7.77
N GLU A 73 -15.06 -13.78 -6.90
CA GLU A 73 -15.96 -12.67 -7.20
C GLU A 73 -15.23 -11.37 -7.57
N ALA A 74 -14.11 -11.05 -6.91
CA ALA A 74 -13.30 -9.87 -7.22
C ALA A 74 -12.70 -9.93 -8.63
N LEU A 75 -12.29 -11.14 -9.05
CA LEU A 75 -11.76 -11.38 -10.40
C LEU A 75 -12.86 -11.34 -11.48
N GLN A 76 -14.13 -11.55 -11.11
CA GLN A 76 -15.26 -11.43 -12.03
C GLN A 76 -15.68 -9.96 -12.19
N GLN A 77 -15.63 -9.16 -11.13
CA GLN A 77 -15.93 -7.73 -11.18
C GLN A 77 -14.91 -6.94 -12.01
N ILE A 78 -13.62 -7.28 -11.92
CA ILE A 78 -12.56 -6.68 -12.74
C ILE A 78 -12.80 -7.00 -14.23
N ARG A 79 -13.07 -8.26 -14.56
CA ARG A 79 -13.36 -8.69 -15.95
C ARG A 79 -14.62 -8.06 -16.51
N PHE A 80 -15.62 -7.76 -15.68
CA PHE A 80 -16.84 -7.07 -16.10
C PHE A 80 -16.57 -5.59 -16.46
N ARG A 81 -15.72 -4.90 -15.67
CA ARG A 81 -15.32 -3.51 -15.96
C ARG A 81 -14.48 -3.38 -17.22
N GLU A 82 -13.57 -4.31 -17.48
CA GLU A 82 -12.73 -4.33 -18.69
C GLU A 82 -13.55 -4.55 -19.97
N ARG A 83 -14.64 -5.32 -19.88
CA ARG A 83 -15.54 -5.59 -21.02
C ARG A 83 -16.39 -4.37 -21.42
N ASN A 84 -16.73 -3.52 -20.45
CA ASN A 84 -17.59 -2.35 -20.69
C ASN A 84 -16.83 -1.13 -21.23
N PHE A 85 -15.49 -1.12 -21.17
CA PHE A 85 -14.66 -0.01 -21.67
C PHE A 85 -14.16 -0.19 -23.12
N SER A 86 -14.53 -1.27 -23.81
CA SER A 86 -14.06 -1.56 -25.18
C SER A 86 -15.03 -1.12 -26.30
N GLY A 87 -15.94 -0.16 -26.03
CA GLY A 87 -16.90 0.34 -27.02
C GLY A 87 -16.83 1.85 -27.22
N SER A 88 -16.39 2.26 -28.43
CA SER A 88 -16.56 3.58 -29.06
C SER A 88 -15.51 4.69 -28.77
N ALA A 89 -14.89 5.11 -29.87
CA ALA A 89 -13.86 6.13 -30.03
C ALA A 89 -14.42 7.56 -30.19
N SER A 90 -13.61 8.58 -29.92
CA SER A 90 -13.09 9.51 -30.95
C SER A 90 -12.17 10.56 -30.31
N VAL A 91 -10.99 10.71 -30.90
CA VAL A 91 -10.00 11.74 -30.59
C VAL A 91 -10.16 12.86 -31.61
N PRO A 92 -10.30 14.14 -31.23
CA PRO A 92 -10.06 15.25 -32.14
C PRO A 92 -8.63 15.76 -31.99
N THR A 93 -7.92 15.76 -33.12
CA THR A 93 -6.61 16.39 -33.33
C THR A 93 -6.72 17.92 -33.29
N PRO A 94 -5.81 18.66 -32.65
CA PRO A 94 -5.74 20.12 -32.80
C PRO A 94 -4.89 20.53 -34.02
N PRO A 95 -5.18 21.65 -34.70
CA PRO A 95 -4.34 22.18 -35.75
C PRO A 95 -3.17 22.99 -35.19
N SER A 96 -2.04 22.85 -35.88
CA SER A 96 -0.82 23.63 -35.76
C SER A 96 -1.02 25.07 -36.24
N SER A 97 -0.68 26.05 -35.41
CA SER A 97 -0.20 27.37 -35.84
C SER A 97 0.90 27.84 -34.88
N ILE A 98 2.08 28.06 -35.46
CA ILE A 98 3.24 28.66 -34.81
C ILE A 98 3.02 30.18 -34.82
N GLU A 99 2.99 30.77 -33.64
CA GLU A 99 3.12 32.22 -33.46
C GLU A 99 4.22 32.46 -32.42
N TYR A 100 5.21 33.26 -32.80
CA TYR A 100 6.39 33.60 -31.99
C TYR A 100 5.99 34.43 -30.77
N PRO A 101 6.60 34.24 -29.59
CA PRO A 101 6.31 35.09 -28.44
C PRO A 101 7.04 36.44 -28.56
N GLU A 102 6.26 37.53 -28.56
CA GLU A 102 6.74 38.84 -28.13
C GLU A 102 7.13 38.78 -26.64
N GLN A 103 8.24 39.44 -26.31
CA GLN A 103 8.78 39.49 -24.95
C GLN A 103 7.82 40.23 -23.99
N PRO A 104 7.43 39.65 -22.83
CA PRO A 104 6.67 40.38 -21.84
C PRO A 104 7.57 41.30 -21.03
N SER A 105 7.09 42.53 -20.84
CA SER A 105 7.72 43.57 -20.04
C SER A 105 7.88 43.17 -18.57
N VAL A 106 8.92 43.73 -17.93
CA VAL A 106 9.40 43.45 -16.57
C VAL A 106 8.32 43.66 -15.47
N GLN A 107 7.18 44.28 -15.79
CA GLN A 107 6.07 44.50 -14.86
C GLN A 107 5.05 43.34 -14.82
N ALA A 108 4.86 42.61 -15.93
CA ALA A 108 3.95 41.45 -15.98
C ALA A 108 4.53 40.23 -15.24
N SER A 109 5.87 40.07 -15.22
CA SER A 109 6.54 39.01 -14.47
C SER A 109 6.45 39.20 -12.95
N LEU A 110 6.42 40.45 -12.48
CA LEU A 110 6.24 40.79 -11.06
C LEU A 110 4.81 40.53 -10.59
N GLN A 111 3.79 40.85 -11.40
CA GLN A 111 2.38 40.55 -11.08
C GLN A 111 2.06 39.05 -11.17
N ALA A 112 2.60 38.32 -12.15
CA ALA A 112 2.44 36.87 -12.24
C ALA A 112 3.09 36.14 -11.05
N SER A 113 4.27 36.60 -10.61
CA SER A 113 4.97 36.07 -9.43
C SER A 113 4.18 36.28 -8.13
N VAL A 114 3.47 37.41 -7.98
CA VAL A 114 2.63 37.69 -6.81
C VAL A 114 1.32 36.88 -6.82
N CYS A 115 0.68 36.71 -7.98
CA CYS A 115 -0.51 35.85 -8.10
C CYS A 115 -0.20 34.36 -7.87
N GLN A 116 0.93 33.86 -8.36
CA GLN A 116 1.37 32.48 -8.08
C GLN A 116 1.76 32.28 -6.60
N LYS A 117 2.40 33.27 -5.97
CA LYS A 117 2.69 33.22 -4.51
C LYS A 117 1.44 33.04 -3.66
N PHE A 118 0.34 33.69 -4.01
CA PHE A 118 -0.92 33.55 -3.27
C PHE A 118 -1.51 32.15 -3.45
N GLN A 119 -1.53 31.62 -4.68
CA GLN A 119 -2.08 30.29 -4.97
C GLN A 119 -1.28 29.15 -4.30
N ASP A 120 0.05 29.18 -4.37
CA ASP A 120 0.92 28.13 -3.83
C ASP A 120 0.79 28.00 -2.30
N LEU A 121 0.77 29.13 -1.57
CA LEU A 121 0.62 29.14 -0.12
C LEU A 121 -0.80 28.74 0.32
N THR A 122 -1.83 29.21 -0.39
CA THR A 122 -3.23 28.82 -0.08
C THR A 122 -3.48 27.33 -0.28
N MET A 123 -2.86 26.71 -1.29
CA MET A 123 -3.02 25.28 -1.56
C MET A 123 -2.41 24.42 -0.45
N ILE A 124 -1.24 24.83 0.07
CA ILE A 124 -0.62 24.11 1.19
C ILE A 124 -1.41 24.33 2.48
N GLU A 125 -1.90 25.55 2.74
CA GLU A 125 -2.72 25.86 3.92
C GLU A 125 -4.04 25.07 3.94
N GLU A 126 -4.71 24.91 2.78
CA GLU A 126 -5.89 24.04 2.60
C GLU A 126 -5.57 22.58 2.93
N LEU A 127 -4.48 22.04 2.36
CA LEU A 127 -4.05 20.65 2.59
C LEU A 127 -3.66 20.39 4.06
N MET A 128 -3.16 21.40 4.77
CA MET A 128 -2.77 21.30 6.18
C MET A 128 -3.95 21.42 7.16
N SER A 129 -5.05 22.08 6.78
CA SER A 129 -6.12 22.49 7.71
C SER A 129 -7.33 21.55 7.78
N GLU A 130 -7.61 20.77 6.73
CA GLU A 130 -8.86 19.98 6.62
C GLU A 130 -8.86 18.62 7.34
N ASP A 131 -7.78 18.28 8.04
CA ASP A 131 -7.50 16.92 8.52
C ASP A 131 -7.79 16.66 10.02
N ILE A 132 -8.47 17.60 10.71
CA ILE A 132 -8.72 17.52 12.17
C ILE A 132 -9.76 16.44 12.55
N GLU A 133 -10.52 15.90 11.59
CA GLU A 133 -11.53 14.87 11.87
C GLU A 133 -11.16 13.50 11.31
N THR A 134 -10.23 12.80 11.95
CA THR A 134 -10.16 11.32 11.85
C THR A 134 -10.34 10.73 13.23
N SER A 135 -11.61 10.56 13.59
CA SER A 135 -12.05 9.93 14.83
C SER A 135 -11.60 8.46 14.89
N HIS A 136 -11.05 8.13 16.05
CA HIS A 136 -10.50 6.83 16.42
C HIS A 136 -11.51 5.68 16.31
N SER A 137 -10.97 4.52 15.89
CA SER A 137 -11.22 3.19 16.47
C SER A 137 -12.61 2.58 16.34
N GLU A 138 -12.90 2.05 15.15
CA GLU A 138 -13.55 0.74 15.00
C GLU A 138 -12.78 -0.06 13.95
N ALA A 139 -12.83 -1.38 14.01
CA ALA A 139 -12.20 -2.29 13.04
C ALA A 139 -12.93 -2.21 11.69
N ARG A 140 -12.80 -1.06 11.01
CA ARG A 140 -13.33 -0.82 9.67
C ARG A 140 -12.44 -1.50 8.64
N LEU A 141 -13.04 -2.00 7.57
CA LEU A 141 -12.35 -2.46 6.37
C LEU A 141 -11.30 -1.43 5.95
N PRO A 142 -10.00 -1.76 5.98
CA PRO A 142 -8.95 -0.79 5.68
C PRO A 142 -8.97 -0.47 4.19
N VAL A 143 -9.11 0.82 3.84
CA VAL A 143 -8.90 1.29 2.48
C VAL A 143 -7.39 1.27 2.20
N LEU A 144 -6.97 0.37 1.30
CA LEU A 144 -5.57 0.21 0.94
C LEU A 144 -5.23 1.05 -0.28
N VAL A 145 -4.26 1.96 -0.12
CA VAL A 145 -3.68 2.70 -1.25
C VAL A 145 -2.90 1.73 -2.16
N PRO A 146 -3.12 1.70 -3.48
CA PRO A 146 -2.35 0.84 -4.39
C PRO A 146 -0.84 1.15 -4.33
N PHE A 147 0.01 0.11 -4.33
CA PHE A 147 1.47 0.28 -4.16
C PHE A 147 2.10 1.27 -5.15
N MET A 148 1.65 1.27 -6.41
CA MET A 148 2.13 2.23 -7.42
C MET A 148 1.85 3.68 -7.01
N VAL A 149 0.68 3.94 -6.44
CA VAL A 149 0.30 5.26 -5.93
C VAL A 149 1.15 5.61 -4.70
N GLN A 150 1.33 4.67 -3.76
CA GLN A 150 2.20 4.88 -2.59
C GLN A 150 3.62 5.26 -3.02
N HIS A 151 4.18 4.51 -3.97
CA HIS A 151 5.54 4.75 -4.47
C HIS A 151 5.65 6.11 -5.17
N HIS A 152 4.66 6.47 -5.98
CA HIS A 152 4.62 7.78 -6.65
C HIS A 152 4.58 8.94 -5.65
N VAL A 153 3.74 8.83 -4.61
CA VAL A 153 3.67 9.81 -3.52
C VAL A 153 5.00 9.95 -2.80
N CYS A 154 5.65 8.83 -2.47
CA CYS A 154 6.94 8.89 -1.78
C CYS A 154 8.03 9.51 -2.66
N LEU A 155 8.04 9.25 -3.96
CA LEU A 155 8.95 9.91 -4.90
C LEU A 155 8.68 11.42 -4.98
N ALA A 156 7.41 11.83 -5.04
CA ALA A 156 7.06 13.26 -5.04
C ALA A 156 7.55 13.96 -3.77
N VAL A 157 7.39 13.33 -2.60
CA VAL A 157 7.92 13.86 -1.33
C VAL A 157 9.45 13.92 -1.36
N GLN A 158 10.12 12.85 -1.80
CA GLN A 158 11.57 12.80 -1.87
C GLN A 158 12.13 13.89 -2.78
N SER A 159 11.65 13.98 -4.02
CA SER A 159 12.13 14.99 -4.98
C SER A 159 11.89 16.41 -4.49
N ALA A 160 10.75 16.69 -3.85
CA ALA A 160 10.47 18.01 -3.30
C ALA A 160 11.38 18.34 -2.12
N MET A 161 11.63 17.38 -1.21
CA MET A 161 12.53 17.58 -0.09
C MET A 161 14.00 17.72 -0.51
N GLU A 162 14.48 16.92 -1.46
CA GLU A 162 15.83 17.03 -2.03
C GLU A 162 16.01 18.38 -2.73
N SER A 163 15.00 18.84 -3.48
CA SER A 163 15.01 20.16 -4.12
C SER A 163 15.07 21.31 -3.10
N VAL A 164 14.33 21.20 -2.00
CA VAL A 164 14.41 22.15 -0.88
C VAL A 164 15.80 22.15 -0.23
N CYS A 165 16.38 20.97 0.02
CA CYS A 165 17.72 20.84 0.58
C CYS A 165 18.78 21.46 -0.34
N PHE A 166 18.67 21.22 -1.64
CA PHE A 166 19.54 21.80 -2.65
C PHE A 166 19.42 23.33 -2.69
N ALA A 167 18.20 23.88 -2.69
CA ALA A 167 17.99 25.32 -2.68
C ALA A 167 18.55 25.99 -1.41
N LEU A 168 18.43 25.34 -0.26
CA LEU A 168 19.08 25.76 0.99
C LEU A 168 20.60 25.74 0.87
N ALA A 169 21.17 24.65 0.35
CA ALA A 169 22.61 24.51 0.17
C ALA A 169 23.17 25.51 -0.85
N GLN A 170 22.43 25.83 -1.92
CA GLN A 170 22.83 26.86 -2.88
C GLN A 170 22.97 28.24 -2.22
N LYS A 171 22.05 28.56 -1.30
CA LYS A 171 22.04 29.85 -0.61
C LYS A 171 23.06 29.95 0.52
N HIS A 172 23.27 28.86 1.26
CA HIS A 172 24.01 28.88 2.51
C HIS A 172 25.34 28.13 2.48
N LEU A 173 25.50 27.13 1.60
CA LEU A 173 26.67 26.24 1.54
C LEU A 173 27.19 26.06 0.08
N PRO A 174 27.37 27.13 -0.72
CA PRO A 174 27.75 27.00 -2.13
C PRO A 174 29.15 26.39 -2.32
N GLU A 175 30.07 26.61 -1.37
CA GLU A 175 31.41 26.01 -1.41
C GLU A 175 31.34 24.49 -1.29
N LEU A 176 30.50 23.99 -0.37
CA LEU A 176 30.28 22.56 -0.17
C LEU A 176 29.68 21.91 -1.43
N LEU A 177 28.73 22.57 -2.10
CA LEU A 177 28.18 22.08 -3.36
C LEU A 177 29.27 21.95 -4.43
N ARG A 178 30.17 22.93 -4.54
CA ARG A 178 31.28 22.91 -5.50
C ARG A 178 32.29 21.80 -5.17
N GLU A 179 32.64 21.64 -3.89
CA GLU A 179 33.57 20.60 -3.43
C GLU A 179 33.05 19.19 -3.70
N ARG A 180 31.75 18.97 -3.45
CA ARG A 180 31.09 17.67 -3.68
C ARG A 180 30.56 17.48 -5.10
N GLN A 181 30.70 18.49 -5.96
CA GLN A 181 30.19 18.49 -7.34
C GLN A 181 28.67 18.22 -7.39
N TRP A 182 27.93 18.74 -6.42
CA TRP A 182 26.47 18.64 -6.38
C TRP A 182 25.85 19.78 -7.19
N ASP A 183 25.53 19.49 -8.44
CA ASP A 183 24.99 20.43 -9.43
C ASP A 183 23.46 20.43 -9.53
N CYS A 184 22.80 19.39 -9.00
CA CYS A 184 21.36 19.20 -9.01
C CYS A 184 20.82 18.62 -7.70
N PRO A 185 19.50 18.73 -7.42
CA PRO A 185 18.86 18.10 -6.27
C PRO A 185 19.13 16.60 -6.16
N GLU A 186 19.16 15.92 -7.29
CA GLU A 186 19.31 14.47 -7.39
C GLU A 186 20.76 14.00 -7.18
N ALA A 187 21.72 14.92 -7.06
CA ALA A 187 23.14 14.61 -6.85
C ALA A 187 23.42 13.94 -5.49
N ALA A 188 22.49 14.03 -4.54
CA ALA A 188 22.56 13.32 -3.26
C ALA A 188 21.19 12.83 -2.81
N SER A 189 21.18 11.72 -2.07
CA SER A 189 19.95 11.21 -1.47
C SER A 189 19.46 12.08 -0.33
N LEU A 190 18.16 12.12 -0.08
CA LEU A 190 17.57 12.87 1.04
C LEU A 190 18.30 12.65 2.40
N PRO A 191 18.62 11.42 2.84
CA PRO A 191 19.42 11.23 4.07
C PRO A 191 20.79 11.91 4.02
N THR A 192 21.46 11.87 2.87
CA THR A 192 22.77 12.51 2.68
C THR A 192 22.66 14.04 2.72
N TRP A 193 21.62 14.60 2.12
CA TRP A 193 21.32 16.04 2.20
C TRP A 193 21.12 16.48 3.64
N LEU A 194 20.23 15.79 4.37
CA LEU A 194 19.91 16.13 5.76
C LEU A 194 21.13 16.00 6.68
N ASP A 195 21.91 14.93 6.56
CA ASP A 195 23.15 14.74 7.33
C ASP A 195 24.16 15.86 7.05
N THR A 196 24.32 16.26 5.79
CA THR A 196 25.27 17.31 5.39
C THR A 196 24.87 18.68 5.92
N ILE A 197 23.59 19.01 5.82
CA ILE A 197 23.07 20.29 6.32
C ILE A 197 23.13 20.33 7.86
N ASN A 198 22.79 19.22 8.54
CA ASN A 198 22.85 19.13 10.00
C ASN A 198 24.29 19.14 10.55
N ARG A 199 25.28 18.63 9.80
CA ARG A 199 26.71 18.62 10.20
C ARG A 199 27.44 19.93 9.93
N SER A 200 26.78 20.92 9.36
CA SER A 200 27.35 22.26 9.14
C SER A 200 26.75 23.29 10.11
N PRO A 201 26.76 23.06 11.45
CA PRO A 201 26.11 23.95 12.41
C PRO A 201 26.85 25.26 12.65
N ASP A 202 28.12 25.37 12.23
CA ASP A 202 28.98 26.53 12.50
C ASP A 202 28.64 27.75 11.63
N ASP A 203 27.80 27.59 10.60
CA ASP A 203 27.28 28.71 9.83
C ASP A 203 25.93 29.17 10.41
N LEU A 204 25.97 30.25 11.20
CA LEU A 204 24.84 30.99 11.82
C LEU A 204 23.70 31.41 10.85
N ARG A 205 23.77 31.01 9.58
CA ARG A 205 22.86 31.36 8.49
C ARG A 205 21.81 30.31 8.18
N LEU A 206 21.99 29.07 8.65
CA LEU A 206 20.99 28.02 8.49
C LEU A 206 19.95 28.13 9.61
N PRO A 207 18.65 28.21 9.32
CA PRO A 207 17.62 28.19 10.35
C PRO A 207 17.77 26.89 11.17
N PRO A 208 18.13 26.97 12.47
CA PRO A 208 18.68 25.84 13.24
C PRO A 208 17.67 24.72 13.58
N TYR A 209 16.51 24.67 12.93
CA TYR A 209 15.37 23.85 13.35
C TYR A 209 14.55 23.24 12.20
N ILE A 210 14.84 23.56 10.93
CA ILE A 210 13.92 23.20 9.84
C ILE A 210 14.05 21.72 9.40
N LEU A 211 15.25 21.13 9.51
CA LEU A 211 15.57 19.80 8.99
C LEU A 211 15.92 18.75 10.05
N SER A 212 15.98 19.15 11.32
CA SER A 212 16.17 18.25 12.49
C SER A 212 14.86 17.94 13.22
N ASP A 213 13.74 18.39 12.65
CA ASP A 213 12.39 18.29 13.22
C ASP A 213 11.78 16.90 12.96
N SER A 214 10.83 16.53 13.81
CA SER A 214 9.87 15.44 13.62
C SER A 214 9.29 15.38 12.19
N ARG A 215 9.10 16.54 11.55
CA ARG A 215 8.66 16.67 10.15
C ARG A 215 9.64 16.08 9.13
N ALA A 216 10.94 16.30 9.31
CA ALA A 216 11.96 15.74 8.43
C ALA A 216 12.10 14.22 8.63
N HIS A 217 11.87 13.75 9.86
CA HIS A 217 11.80 12.33 10.15
C HIS A 217 10.67 11.64 9.38
N CYS A 218 9.48 12.25 9.27
CA CYS A 218 8.39 11.69 8.47
C CYS A 218 8.76 11.53 6.98
N ALA A 219 9.49 12.49 6.39
CA ALA A 219 9.98 12.37 5.02
C ALA A 219 11.04 11.25 4.86
N LEU A 220 11.90 11.05 5.86
CA LEU A 220 12.86 9.95 5.89
C LEU A 220 12.19 8.57 5.97
N VAL A 221 11.10 8.45 6.73
CA VAL A 221 10.30 7.21 6.79
C VAL A 221 9.76 6.86 5.41
N LEU A 222 9.31 7.85 4.63
CA LEU A 222 8.87 7.63 3.25
C LEU A 222 10.03 7.21 2.34
N HIS A 223 11.19 7.85 2.46
CA HIS A 223 12.38 7.48 1.71
C HIS A 223 12.81 6.02 1.99
N GLU A 224 12.88 5.62 3.27
CA GLU A 224 13.22 4.24 3.64
C GLU A 224 12.21 3.25 3.06
N ALA A 225 10.92 3.57 3.13
CA ALA A 225 9.87 2.73 2.58
C ALA A 225 9.99 2.54 1.06
N VAL A 226 10.44 3.56 0.33
CA VAL A 226 10.74 3.48 -1.12
C VAL A 226 11.89 2.51 -1.38
N VAL A 227 12.99 2.65 -0.64
CA VAL A 227 14.18 1.80 -0.80
C VAL A 227 13.86 0.34 -0.50
N GLU A 228 13.12 0.09 0.58
CA GLU A 228 12.71 -1.24 1.00
C GLU A 228 11.51 -1.81 0.23
N ARG A 229 10.86 -1.00 -0.61
CA ARG A 229 9.57 -1.33 -1.26
C ARG A 229 8.51 -1.77 -0.25
N ARG A 230 8.53 -1.15 0.94
CA ARG A 230 7.61 -1.42 2.04
C ARG A 230 6.26 -0.75 1.75
N ARG A 231 5.17 -1.47 1.98
CA ARG A 231 3.81 -0.89 1.91
C ARG A 231 3.58 0.02 3.11
N LEU A 232 2.93 1.15 2.85
CA LEU A 232 2.59 2.14 3.85
C LEU A 232 1.08 2.22 4.04
N SER A 233 0.65 2.60 5.25
CA SER A 233 -0.72 3.02 5.49
C SER A 233 -0.94 4.41 4.89
N TYR A 234 -2.21 4.75 4.65
CA TYR A 234 -2.58 6.09 4.23
C TYR A 234 -2.12 7.14 5.25
N ASP A 235 -2.25 6.85 6.56
CA ASP A 235 -1.81 7.77 7.62
C ASP A 235 -0.32 8.07 7.56
N THR A 236 0.52 7.07 7.32
CA THR A 236 1.97 7.30 7.20
C THR A 236 2.31 8.14 5.97
N LEU A 237 1.64 7.90 4.84
CA LEU A 237 1.80 8.72 3.63
C LEU A 237 1.38 10.17 3.89
N ARG A 238 0.22 10.35 4.53
CA ARG A 238 -0.32 11.66 4.92
C ARG A 238 0.65 12.41 5.83
N GLN A 239 1.13 11.79 6.91
CA GLN A 239 2.10 12.38 7.84
C GLN A 239 3.40 12.79 7.14
N GLY A 240 3.90 11.98 6.20
CA GLY A 240 5.09 12.31 5.42
C GLY A 240 4.89 13.50 4.47
N ILE A 241 3.73 13.56 3.78
CA ILE A 241 3.34 14.71 2.96
C ILE A 241 3.26 15.98 3.81
N HIS A 242 2.51 15.94 4.92
CA HIS A 242 2.36 17.06 5.85
C HIS A 242 3.70 17.52 6.44
N GLY A 243 4.59 16.57 6.76
CA GLY A 243 5.94 16.89 7.22
C GLY A 243 6.73 17.69 6.18
N ALA A 244 6.73 17.24 4.92
CA ALA A 244 7.42 17.92 3.83
C ALA A 244 6.81 19.30 3.51
N LEU A 245 5.49 19.39 3.45
CA LEU A 245 4.77 20.63 3.20
C LEU A 245 4.96 21.65 4.33
N GLY A 246 4.92 21.21 5.59
CA GLY A 246 5.18 22.07 6.74
C GLY A 246 6.60 22.62 6.75
N ILE A 247 7.59 21.84 6.29
CA ILE A 247 8.96 22.32 6.09
C ILE A 247 9.00 23.42 5.01
N MET A 248 8.35 23.20 3.87
CA MET A 248 8.29 24.17 2.78
C MET A 248 7.61 25.48 3.19
N GLN A 249 6.53 25.41 3.98
CA GLN A 249 5.85 26.59 4.52
C GLN A 249 6.72 27.39 5.50
N SER A 250 7.58 26.71 6.27
CA SER A 250 8.46 27.37 7.23
C SER A 250 9.61 28.14 6.58
N LEU A 251 9.88 27.91 5.29
CA LEU A 251 10.99 28.50 4.57
C LEU A 251 10.59 29.82 3.87
N PRO A 252 11.49 30.82 3.82
CA PRO A 252 11.24 32.04 3.05
C PRO A 252 11.02 31.74 1.56
N SER A 253 10.09 32.44 0.92
CA SER A 253 9.72 32.25 -0.49
C SER A 253 10.91 32.35 -1.46
N GLU A 254 11.91 33.16 -1.14
CA GLU A 254 13.14 33.27 -1.93
C GLU A 254 13.96 31.98 -1.94
N THR A 255 14.03 31.30 -0.79
CA THR A 255 14.74 30.03 -0.65
C THR A 255 13.95 28.89 -1.30
N LEU A 256 12.62 28.97 -1.32
CA LEU A 256 11.77 27.97 -1.98
C LEU A 256 11.70 28.15 -3.51
N ALA A 257 12.11 29.30 -4.06
CA ALA A 257 11.96 29.61 -5.48
C ALA A 257 12.54 28.53 -6.43
N PRO A 258 13.74 27.97 -6.20
CA PRO A 258 14.27 26.88 -7.02
C PRO A 258 13.48 25.56 -6.90
N ALA A 259 12.83 25.34 -5.75
CA ALA A 259 12.08 24.12 -5.44
C ALA A 259 10.57 24.22 -5.74
N ARG A 260 10.09 25.36 -6.26
CA ARG A 260 8.66 25.63 -6.46
C ARG A 260 7.95 24.60 -7.32
N VAL A 261 8.57 24.16 -8.41
CA VAL A 261 7.98 23.17 -9.33
C VAL A 261 7.75 21.84 -8.62
N TYR A 262 8.71 21.41 -7.79
CA TYR A 262 8.61 20.18 -7.02
C TYR A 262 7.58 20.28 -5.89
N ALA A 263 7.51 21.44 -5.21
CA ALA A 263 6.48 21.72 -4.22
C ALA A 263 5.08 21.67 -4.83
N GLN A 264 4.88 22.29 -6.01
CA GLN A 264 3.59 22.27 -6.70
C GLN A 264 3.18 20.86 -7.15
N ASN A 265 4.14 20.05 -7.61
CA ASN A 265 3.90 18.65 -7.91
C ASN A 265 3.45 17.88 -6.66
N LEU A 266 4.16 18.06 -5.54
CA LEU A 266 3.78 17.43 -4.27
C LEU A 266 2.36 17.84 -3.83
N CYS A 267 2.00 19.12 -3.91
CA CYS A 267 0.65 19.58 -3.61
C CYS A 267 -0.40 18.93 -4.51
N THR A 268 -0.11 18.79 -5.80
CA THR A 268 -1.02 18.17 -6.76
C THR A 268 -1.23 16.69 -6.45
N VAL A 269 -0.14 15.95 -6.20
CA VAL A 269 -0.18 14.53 -5.84
C VAL A 269 -0.88 14.33 -4.49
N ALA A 270 -0.61 15.18 -3.51
CA ALA A 270 -1.27 15.15 -2.21
C ALA A 270 -2.78 15.37 -2.32
N LYS A 271 -3.20 16.36 -3.10
CA LYS A 271 -4.62 16.64 -3.36
C LYS A 271 -5.31 15.47 -4.04
N GLN A 272 -4.70 14.92 -5.09
CA GLN A 272 -5.25 13.74 -5.79
C GLN A 272 -5.39 12.54 -4.86
N LEU A 273 -4.37 12.23 -4.06
CA LEU A 273 -4.43 11.15 -3.09
C LEU A 273 -5.56 11.37 -2.08
N ARG A 274 -5.66 12.57 -1.52
CA ARG A 274 -6.69 12.95 -0.54
C ARG A 274 -8.09 12.82 -1.13
N ASP A 275 -8.33 13.40 -2.31
CA ASP A 275 -9.64 13.35 -2.97
C ASP A 275 -10.06 11.91 -3.26
N GLN A 276 -9.13 11.07 -3.76
CA GLN A 276 -9.40 9.64 -3.99
C GLN A 276 -9.71 8.88 -2.69
N MET A 277 -9.01 9.17 -1.60
CA MET A 277 -9.27 8.53 -0.32
C MET A 277 -10.63 8.94 0.26
N ARG A 278 -10.98 10.22 0.18
CA ARG A 278 -12.30 10.74 0.60
C ARG A 278 -13.45 10.07 -0.17
N ASP A 279 -13.25 9.79 -1.46
CA ASP A 279 -14.27 9.12 -2.27
C ASP A 279 -14.41 7.62 -1.94
N LEU A 280 -13.32 6.98 -1.49
CA LEU A 280 -13.29 5.55 -1.17
C LEU A 280 -13.76 5.21 0.24
N GLU A 281 -13.57 6.12 1.20
CA GLU A 281 -14.00 5.96 2.59
C GLU A 281 -15.50 5.62 2.75
N PRO A 282 -16.46 6.33 2.15
CA PRO A 282 -17.88 6.00 2.29
C PRO A 282 -18.23 4.67 1.63
N ILE A 283 -17.54 4.31 0.54
CA ILE A 283 -17.72 3.01 -0.13
C ILE A 283 -17.28 1.87 0.80
N ALA A 284 -16.11 2.00 1.42
CA ALA A 284 -15.61 1.03 2.37
C ALA A 284 -16.52 0.91 3.61
N ALA A 285 -17.04 2.02 4.11
CA ALA A 285 -18.04 2.02 5.19
C ALA A 285 -19.32 1.27 4.80
N GLY A 286 -19.80 1.44 3.56
CA GLY A 286 -20.94 0.69 3.03
C GLY A 286 -20.69 -0.83 3.01
N TYR A 287 -19.51 -1.26 2.55
CA TYR A 287 -19.15 -2.69 2.59
C TYR A 287 -18.99 -3.22 4.02
N GLN A 288 -18.48 -2.41 4.95
CA GLN A 288 -18.37 -2.77 6.36
C GLN A 288 -19.75 -3.02 6.96
N ALA A 289 -20.72 -2.13 6.72
CA ALA A 289 -22.08 -2.28 7.23
C ALA A 289 -22.73 -3.58 6.72
N THR A 290 -22.58 -3.89 5.43
CA THR A 290 -23.08 -5.15 4.86
C THR A 290 -22.38 -6.37 5.47
N LEU A 291 -21.06 -6.28 5.70
CA LEU A 291 -20.32 -7.35 6.38
C LEU A 291 -20.84 -7.56 7.80
N ASP A 292 -21.07 -6.50 8.56
CA ASP A 292 -21.55 -6.58 9.94
C ASP A 292 -22.97 -7.17 9.99
N GLU A 293 -23.86 -6.79 9.07
CA GLU A 293 -25.20 -7.38 8.92
C GLU A 293 -25.13 -8.89 8.64
N THR A 294 -24.33 -9.29 7.64
CA THR A 294 -24.18 -10.71 7.29
C THR A 294 -23.55 -11.53 8.44
N LEU A 295 -22.59 -10.97 9.17
CA LEU A 295 -22.00 -11.61 10.34
C LEU A 295 -23.02 -11.75 11.48
N ALA A 296 -23.89 -10.76 11.68
CA ALA A 296 -24.97 -10.83 12.65
C ALA A 296 -26.00 -11.91 12.30
N GLU A 297 -26.38 -12.04 11.02
CA GLU A 297 -27.24 -13.13 10.57
C GLU A 297 -26.61 -14.51 10.79
N ILE A 298 -25.32 -14.65 10.49
CA ILE A 298 -24.58 -15.90 10.73
C ILE A 298 -24.54 -16.22 12.23
N ALA A 299 -24.31 -15.22 13.08
CA ALA A 299 -24.33 -15.40 14.53
C ALA A 299 -25.70 -15.86 15.03
N ALA A 300 -26.80 -15.28 14.53
CA ALA A 300 -28.16 -15.69 14.88
C ALA A 300 -28.45 -17.13 14.46
N LYS A 301 -28.07 -17.52 13.24
CA LYS A 301 -28.22 -18.91 12.75
C LYS A 301 -27.40 -19.91 13.58
N ARG A 302 -26.19 -19.53 14.01
CA ARG A 302 -25.37 -20.36 14.90
C ARG A 302 -26.05 -20.56 16.26
N ALA A 303 -26.61 -19.52 16.85
CA ALA A 303 -27.32 -19.62 18.12
C ALA A 303 -28.55 -20.54 18.04
N GLU A 304 -29.31 -20.48 16.94
CA GLU A 304 -30.44 -21.37 16.70
C GLU A 304 -30.00 -22.85 16.57
N LEU A 305 -28.93 -23.10 15.81
CA LEU A 305 -28.36 -24.45 15.68
C LEU A 305 -27.84 -24.98 17.03
N ASP A 306 -27.21 -24.14 17.83
CA ASP A 306 -26.74 -24.50 19.17
C ASP A 306 -27.91 -24.87 20.10
N ALA A 307 -29.05 -24.17 19.97
CA ALA A 307 -30.27 -24.49 20.71
C ALA A 307 -30.86 -25.85 20.28
N GLN A 308 -30.95 -26.11 18.97
CA GLN A 308 -31.42 -27.39 18.43
C GLN A 308 -30.49 -28.54 18.82
N GLU A 309 -29.17 -28.31 18.83
CA GLU A 309 -28.20 -29.31 19.30
C GLU A 309 -28.39 -29.61 20.79
N ALA A 310 -28.62 -28.59 21.62
CA ALA A 310 -28.87 -28.76 23.04
C ALA A 310 -30.17 -29.54 23.31
N GLU A 311 -31.23 -29.25 22.57
CA GLU A 311 -32.51 -29.97 22.64
C GLU A 311 -32.35 -31.43 22.23
N ALA A 312 -31.70 -31.71 21.10
CA ALA A 312 -31.46 -33.08 20.64
C ALA A 312 -30.63 -33.89 21.64
N ARG A 313 -29.59 -33.27 22.23
CA ARG A 313 -28.80 -33.89 23.30
C ARG A 313 -29.64 -34.15 24.55
N GLN A 314 -30.54 -33.23 24.91
CA GLN A 314 -31.42 -33.41 26.06
C GLN A 314 -32.42 -34.54 25.82
N HIS A 315 -33.07 -34.55 24.65
CA HIS A 315 -33.99 -35.62 24.26
C HIS A 315 -33.32 -37.00 24.29
N ALA A 316 -32.08 -37.11 23.80
CA ALA A 316 -31.32 -38.36 23.88
C ALA A 316 -31.03 -38.79 25.33
N ARG A 317 -30.72 -37.84 26.22
CA ARG A 317 -30.53 -38.12 27.66
C ARG A 317 -31.83 -38.58 28.32
N ASP A 318 -32.94 -37.91 28.04
CA ASP A 318 -34.25 -38.23 28.62
C ASP A 318 -34.73 -39.62 28.14
N ALA A 319 -34.57 -39.92 26.85
CA ALA A 319 -34.91 -41.23 26.29
C ALA A 319 -34.09 -42.37 26.92
N MET A 320 -32.79 -42.15 27.17
CA MET A 320 -31.95 -43.13 27.88
C MET A 320 -32.39 -43.29 29.34
N ALA A 321 -32.72 -42.20 30.04
CA ALA A 321 -33.19 -42.24 31.42
C ALA A 321 -34.54 -42.98 31.56
N GLU A 322 -35.47 -42.79 30.62
CA GLU A 322 -36.73 -43.55 30.56
C GLU A 322 -36.49 -45.04 30.36
N TYR A 323 -35.56 -45.41 29.47
CA TYR A 323 -35.18 -46.79 29.25
C TYR A 323 -34.57 -47.42 30.51
N GLU A 324 -33.64 -46.73 31.17
CA GLU A 324 -33.03 -47.17 32.44
C GLU A 324 -34.09 -47.37 33.54
N ALA A 325 -35.03 -46.41 33.69
CA ALA A 325 -36.10 -46.51 34.68
C ALA A 325 -37.03 -47.71 34.41
N LYS A 326 -37.37 -47.96 33.14
CA LYS A 326 -38.19 -49.11 32.74
C LYS A 326 -37.47 -50.43 33.02
N TRP A 327 -36.19 -50.50 32.65
CA TRP A 327 -35.35 -51.67 32.91
C TRP A 327 -35.25 -51.97 34.41
N ASP A 328 -35.01 -50.95 35.24
CA ASP A 328 -34.95 -51.09 36.70
C ASP A 328 -36.28 -51.60 37.29
N ALA A 329 -37.42 -51.11 36.77
CA ALA A 329 -38.73 -51.55 37.20
C ALA A 329 -38.99 -53.03 36.84
N GLU A 330 -38.67 -53.43 35.61
CA GLU A 330 -38.77 -54.82 35.16
C GLU A 330 -37.86 -55.74 35.99
N TYR A 331 -36.61 -55.33 36.23
CA TYR A 331 -35.67 -56.08 37.07
C TYR A 331 -36.21 -56.27 38.49
N LYS A 332 -36.70 -55.21 39.14
CA LYS A 332 -37.30 -55.28 40.48
C LYS A 332 -38.54 -56.16 40.53
N ALA A 333 -39.38 -56.13 39.49
CA ALA A 333 -40.58 -56.97 39.40
C ALA A 333 -40.22 -58.46 39.30
N THR A 334 -39.23 -58.82 38.46
CA THR A 334 -38.77 -60.22 38.33
C THR A 334 -38.18 -60.76 39.63
N PHE A 335 -37.44 -59.94 40.39
CA PHE A 335 -36.86 -60.34 41.66
C PHE A 335 -37.93 -60.50 42.75
N SER A 336 -38.86 -59.54 42.86
CA SER A 336 -39.95 -59.61 43.84
C SER A 336 -40.88 -60.81 43.61
N ALA A 337 -41.09 -61.20 42.35
CA ALA A 337 -41.86 -62.41 42.02
C ALA A 337 -41.15 -63.71 42.43
N ARG A 338 -39.82 -63.70 42.48
CA ARG A 338 -39.00 -64.85 42.88
C ARG A 338 -38.95 -65.06 44.39
N ASP A 339 -39.06 -63.98 45.17
CA ASP A 339 -39.13 -64.03 46.63
C ASP A 339 -40.53 -64.38 47.18
N ALA A 340 -41.56 -64.40 46.31
CA ALA A 340 -42.95 -64.71 46.67
C ALA A 340 -43.32 -66.20 46.50
N PHE A 341 -42.39 -67.04 46.03
CA PHE A 341 -42.49 -68.51 45.98
C PHE A 341 -41.54 -69.12 47.01
#